data_AF-A0A957A5Q8-F1
#
_entry.id   AF-A0A957A5Q8-F1
#
_cell.length_a   1.000
_cell.length_b   1.000
_cell.length_c   1.000
_cell.angle_alpha   90.00
_cell.angle_beta   90.00
_cell.angle_gamma   90.00
#
_symmetry.space_group_name_H-M   'P 1'
#
loop_
_entity.id
_entity.type
_entity.pdbx_description
1 polymer ?
#
loop_
_entity_poly.entity_id
_entity_poly.type
_entity_poly.pdbx_seq_one_letter_code
_entity_poly.pdbx_strand_id
1 'polypeptide(L)'
;MATHTLDELLTLHEPNTHEFRVLLKATAFEGGPGGALLDVRMTVDLGWDTYDREIVIFQLFHCPPDVRGEGPEGGLIEGKRVRIEARLDDALAREHFAGADAEAVAARLLELSESDPQHVLLETESWFALTVTQALDLPPDAPSEASLREGYRTTWADAPTVSR
;
A
#
# COMPACT_ATOMS: atom_id res chain seq x y z
N MET A 1 -10.55 -5.53 -17.71
CA MET A 1 -9.42 -5.50 -16.75
C MET A 1 -9.75 -6.48 -15.65
N ALA A 2 -8.99 -7.56 -15.53
CA ALA A 2 -9.18 -8.53 -14.46
C ALA A 2 -8.40 -8.03 -13.24
N THR A 3 -9.11 -7.60 -12.20
CA THR A 3 -8.51 -7.33 -10.89
C THR A 3 -8.46 -8.66 -10.17
N HIS A 4 -7.29 -9.27 -10.10
CA HIS A 4 -7.06 -10.37 -9.17
C HIS A 4 -6.77 -9.76 -7.81
N THR A 5 -7.46 -10.23 -6.78
CA THR A 5 -7.20 -9.82 -5.40
C THR A 5 -6.90 -11.10 -4.64
N LEU A 6 -5.64 -11.31 -4.31
CA LEU A 6 -5.20 -12.38 -3.43
C LEU A 6 -5.06 -11.79 -2.03
N ASP A 7 -5.92 -12.20 -1.12
CA ASP A 7 -5.89 -11.77 0.28
C ASP A 7 -4.92 -12.64 1.08
N GLU A 8 -3.62 -12.38 0.90
CA GLU A 8 -2.56 -13.11 1.58
C GLU A 8 -1.73 -12.19 2.50
N LEU A 9 -1.23 -12.76 3.59
CA LEU A 9 -0.41 -12.04 4.56
C LEU A 9 1.04 -11.99 4.06
N LEU A 10 1.50 -10.79 3.76
CA LEU A 10 2.89 -10.50 3.40
C LEU A 10 3.59 -9.88 4.61
N THR A 11 4.82 -10.25 4.89
CA THR A 11 5.64 -9.55 5.89
C THR A 11 6.52 -8.54 5.17
N LEU A 12 6.38 -7.26 5.52
CA LEU A 12 7.31 -6.21 5.13
C LEU A 12 8.28 -5.94 6.27
N HIS A 13 9.43 -5.38 5.94
CA HIS A 13 10.42 -4.97 6.93
C HIS A 13 10.90 -3.54 6.69
N GLU A 14 11.29 -2.90 7.78
CA GLU A 14 12.13 -1.71 7.72
C GLU A 14 13.58 -2.11 7.46
N PRO A 15 14.39 -1.22 6.85
CA PRO A 15 15.85 -1.35 6.79
C PRO A 15 16.50 -1.53 8.17
N ASN A 16 15.79 -1.15 9.25
CA ASN A 16 16.26 -1.18 10.63
C ASN A 16 15.57 -2.25 11.52
N THR A 17 15.08 -3.36 10.94
CA THR A 17 14.69 -4.64 11.62
C THR A 17 13.30 -4.76 12.28
N HIS A 18 12.36 -3.84 12.07
CA HIS A 18 10.96 -4.09 12.46
C HIS A 18 10.18 -4.76 11.32
N GLU A 19 9.48 -5.85 11.65
CA GLU A 19 8.61 -6.59 10.73
C GLU A 19 7.15 -6.20 10.95
N PHE A 20 6.41 -5.96 9.86
CA PHE A 20 4.98 -5.71 9.87
C PHE A 20 4.26 -6.67 8.92
N ARG A 21 3.16 -7.25 9.40
CA ARG A 21 2.29 -8.08 8.55
C ARG A 21 1.29 -7.18 7.84
N VAL A 22 1.23 -7.33 6.53
CA VAL A 22 0.38 -6.53 5.65
C VAL A 22 -0.49 -7.46 4.82
N LEU A 23 -1.68 -7.00 4.46
CA LEU A 23 -2.51 -7.71 3.49
C LEU A 23 -2.03 -7.32 2.09
N LEU A 24 -1.45 -8.25 1.36
CA LEU A 24 -1.17 -8.01 -0.04
C LEU A 24 -2.50 -7.95 -0.78
N LYS A 25 -2.66 -6.95 -1.66
CA LYS A 25 -3.73 -6.93 -2.66
C LYS A 25 -3.09 -6.54 -3.98
N ALA A 26 -2.33 -7.46 -4.56
CA ALA A 26 -1.63 -7.26 -5.82
C ALA A 26 -2.65 -7.06 -6.93
N THR A 27 -2.80 -5.82 -7.38
CA THR A 27 -3.45 -5.53 -8.66
C THR A 27 -2.36 -5.35 -9.69
N ALA A 28 -2.49 -5.95 -10.88
CA ALA A 28 -1.65 -5.66 -12.03
C ALA A 28 -2.54 -5.21 -13.18
N PHE A 29 -2.15 -4.14 -13.87
CA PHE A 29 -2.88 -3.64 -15.02
C PHE A 29 -2.08 -3.85 -16.30
N GLU A 30 -2.67 -4.53 -17.28
CA GLU A 30 -2.21 -4.46 -18.66
C GLU A 30 -3.07 -3.44 -19.41
N GLY A 31 -2.47 -2.38 -19.98
CA GLY A 31 -3.15 -1.65 -21.06
C GLY A 31 -2.72 -0.20 -21.35
N GLY A 32 -1.98 -0.04 -22.45
CA GLY A 32 -1.86 1.18 -23.25
C GLY A 32 -1.02 0.91 -24.51
N PRO A 33 -1.32 1.51 -25.68
CA PRO A 33 -0.53 1.29 -26.90
C PRO A 33 0.88 1.87 -26.70
N GLY A 34 1.87 1.00 -26.41
CA GLY A 34 3.24 1.40 -26.10
C GLY A 34 4.04 0.44 -25.20
N GLY A 35 3.41 -0.59 -24.63
CA GLY A 35 4.05 -1.51 -23.68
C GLY A 35 3.56 -1.23 -22.25
N ALA A 36 3.13 -2.27 -21.54
CA ALA A 36 2.34 -2.16 -20.32
C ALA A 36 3.13 -1.52 -19.17
N LEU A 37 2.57 -0.49 -18.55
CA LEU A 37 2.97 -0.02 -17.22
C LEU A 37 2.39 -0.99 -16.19
N LEU A 38 3.26 -1.75 -15.54
CA LEU A 38 2.85 -2.57 -14.41
C LEU A 38 2.74 -1.69 -13.16
N ASP A 39 1.52 -1.53 -12.66
CA ASP A 39 1.21 -0.84 -11.40
C ASP A 39 0.92 -1.90 -10.35
N VAL A 40 1.89 -2.18 -9.47
CA VAL A 40 1.77 -3.17 -8.39
C VAL A 40 1.36 -2.45 -7.11
N ARG A 41 0.20 -2.84 -6.55
CA ARG A 41 -0.34 -2.24 -5.32
C ARG A 41 -0.48 -3.23 -4.18
N MET A 42 -0.53 -2.70 -2.97
CA MET A 42 -0.85 -3.45 -1.74
C MET A 42 -1.78 -2.64 -0.83
N THR A 43 -2.38 -3.32 0.15
CA THR A 43 -3.23 -2.68 1.16
C THR A 43 -2.78 -3.08 2.57
N VAL A 44 -2.07 -2.20 3.24
CA VAL A 44 -1.66 -2.44 4.62
C VAL A 44 -2.79 -2.08 5.57
N ASP A 45 -3.12 -2.96 6.51
CA ASP A 45 -4.14 -2.72 7.54
C ASP A 45 -3.50 -2.88 8.92
N LEU A 46 -3.40 -1.78 9.67
CA LEU A 46 -2.58 -1.67 10.86
C LEU A 46 -3.30 -0.94 12.01
N GLY A 47 -2.91 -1.24 13.25
CA GLY A 47 -3.46 -0.59 14.44
C GLY A 47 -2.94 0.84 14.58
N TRP A 48 -3.66 1.68 15.32
CA TRP A 48 -3.27 3.09 15.52
C TRP A 48 -1.84 3.25 16.04
N ASP A 49 -1.43 2.47 17.04
CA ASP A 49 -0.09 2.59 17.63
C ASP A 49 1.01 2.32 16.60
N THR A 50 0.82 1.34 15.71
CA THR A 50 1.75 1.06 14.61
C THR A 50 1.77 2.21 13.60
N TYR A 51 0.60 2.80 13.30
CA TYR A 51 0.53 3.95 12.40
C TYR A 51 1.34 5.13 12.94
N ASP A 52 1.03 5.52 14.17
CA ASP A 52 1.58 6.70 14.80
C ASP A 52 3.08 6.53 15.09
N ARG A 53 3.49 5.38 15.63
CA ARG A 53 4.88 5.18 16.05
C ARG A 53 5.82 4.78 14.94
N GLU A 54 5.34 4.08 13.93
CA GLU A 54 6.21 3.54 12.90
C GLU A 54 6.07 4.37 11.63
N ILE A 55 4.85 4.43 11.07
CA ILE A 55 4.61 5.11 9.79
C ILE A 55 4.84 6.62 9.90
N VAL A 56 4.32 7.27 10.95
CA VAL A 56 4.40 8.72 11.08
C VAL A 56 5.81 9.17 11.51
N ILE A 57 6.43 8.48 12.47
CA ILE A 57 7.75 8.86 13.00
C ILE A 57 8.87 8.50 12.01
N PHE A 58 8.90 7.26 11.50
CA PHE A 58 9.93 6.81 10.57
C PHE A 58 9.63 7.13 9.10
N GLN A 59 8.46 7.71 8.83
CA GLN A 59 8.06 8.16 7.49
C GLN A 59 8.04 7.02 6.46
N LEU A 60 7.72 5.81 6.91
CA LEU A 60 7.64 4.62 6.07
C LEU A 60 6.68 4.83 4.90
N PHE A 61 6.85 4.03 3.85
CA PHE A 61 6.10 4.15 2.60
C PHE A 61 6.26 5.51 1.89
N HIS A 62 7.40 6.19 2.08
CA HIS A 62 7.64 7.57 1.63
C HIS A 62 6.47 8.49 2.00
N CYS A 63 6.04 8.46 3.27
CA CYS A 63 4.88 9.22 3.75
C CYS A 63 5.23 10.34 4.75
N PRO A 64 6.22 11.23 4.46
CA PRO A 64 6.48 12.40 5.30
C PRO A 64 5.30 13.38 5.31
N PRO A 65 5.22 14.30 6.29
CA PRO A 65 4.09 15.22 6.42
C PRO A 65 3.82 16.12 5.21
N ASP A 66 4.85 16.49 4.44
CA ASP A 66 4.77 17.39 3.29
C ASP A 66 4.15 16.78 2.03
N VAL A 67 4.12 15.45 1.92
CA VAL A 67 3.45 14.75 0.82
C VAL A 67 2.00 14.38 1.13
N ARG A 68 1.53 14.61 2.36
CA ARG A 68 0.16 14.31 2.78
C ARG A 68 -0.75 15.43 2.28
N GLY A 69 -1.72 15.07 1.44
CA GLY A 69 -2.76 16.00 1.00
C GLY A 69 -3.70 16.40 2.13
N GLU A 70 -4.65 17.27 1.80
CA GLU A 70 -5.69 17.67 2.74
C GLU A 70 -6.50 16.44 3.20
N GLY A 71 -6.61 16.28 4.52
CA GLY A 71 -7.46 15.28 5.16
C GLY A 71 -8.69 15.93 5.80
N PRO A 72 -9.58 15.13 6.41
CA PRO A 72 -10.71 15.66 7.17
C PRO A 72 -10.24 16.60 8.27
N GLU A 73 -11.07 17.59 8.58
CA GLU A 73 -10.84 18.54 9.66
C GLU A 73 -10.70 17.77 10.99
N GLY A 74 -9.51 17.76 11.58
CA GLY A 74 -9.19 16.97 12.79
C GLY A 74 -8.28 15.75 12.55
N GLY A 75 -8.02 15.36 11.30
CA GLY A 75 -7.09 14.27 10.95
C GLY A 75 -7.67 12.87 11.17
N LEU A 76 -6.80 11.87 11.23
CA LEU A 76 -7.18 10.50 11.54
C LEU A 76 -7.50 10.36 13.04
N ILE A 77 -8.46 9.50 13.38
CA ILE A 77 -8.95 9.28 14.74
C ILE A 77 -8.04 8.30 15.49
N GLU A 78 -7.52 8.73 16.64
CA GLU A 78 -6.74 7.89 17.54
C GLU A 78 -7.51 6.63 17.97
N GLY A 79 -6.80 5.49 18.01
CA GLY A 79 -7.37 4.19 18.39
C GLY A 79 -8.12 3.45 17.28
N LYS A 80 -8.39 4.08 16.13
CA LYS A 80 -8.98 3.38 14.96
C LYS A 80 -7.90 2.76 14.07
N ARG A 81 -8.22 1.60 13.48
CA ARG A 81 -7.34 0.93 12.51
C ARG A 81 -7.19 1.77 11.25
N VAL A 82 -5.95 1.87 10.78
CA VAL A 82 -5.56 2.62 9.59
C VAL A 82 -5.30 1.65 8.45
N ARG A 83 -5.74 2.04 7.26
CA ARG A 83 -5.51 1.34 6.00
C ARG A 83 -4.67 2.21 5.08
N ILE A 84 -3.54 1.68 4.62
CA ILE A 84 -2.66 2.32 3.66
C ILE A 84 -2.75 1.55 2.34
N GLU A 85 -3.18 2.21 1.28
CA GLU A 85 -2.92 1.72 -0.08
C GLU A 85 -1.54 2.20 -0.50
N ALA A 86 -0.67 1.30 -0.94
CA ALA A 86 0.67 1.64 -1.39
C ALA A 86 0.99 1.02 -2.76
N ARG A 87 1.87 1.68 -3.52
CA ARG A 87 2.35 1.23 -4.83
C ARG A 87 3.84 0.93 -4.77
N LEU A 88 4.28 -0.15 -5.41
CA LEU A 88 5.70 -0.45 -5.56
C LEU A 88 6.40 0.62 -6.40
N ASP A 89 7.67 0.89 -6.12
CA ASP A 89 8.52 1.71 -6.98
C ASP A 89 8.49 1.20 -8.43
N ASP A 90 8.33 2.10 -9.40
CA ASP A 90 8.10 1.68 -10.78
C ASP A 90 9.35 1.08 -11.43
N ALA A 91 10.56 1.45 -10.98
CA ALA A 91 11.78 0.82 -11.46
C ALA A 91 11.86 -0.63 -10.96
N LEU A 92 11.59 -0.85 -9.67
CA LEU A 92 11.52 -2.19 -9.09
C LEU A 92 10.41 -3.04 -9.72
N ALA A 93 9.23 -2.45 -9.95
CA ALA A 93 8.13 -3.14 -10.61
C ALA A 93 8.52 -3.59 -12.02
N ARG A 94 9.18 -2.72 -12.81
CA ARG A 94 9.65 -3.08 -14.16
C ARG A 94 10.77 -4.11 -14.13
N GLU A 95 11.73 -3.97 -13.22
CA GLU A 95 12.87 -4.89 -13.10
C GLU A 95 12.42 -6.31 -12.77
N HIS A 96 11.51 -6.45 -11.81
CA HIS A 96 11.15 -7.76 -11.26
C HIS A 96 9.92 -8.41 -11.92
N PHE A 97 9.05 -7.60 -12.54
CA PHE A 97 7.73 -8.07 -12.94
C PHE A 97 7.31 -7.62 -14.35
N ALA A 98 8.24 -7.15 -15.19
CA ALA A 98 7.92 -6.83 -16.58
C ALA A 98 7.29 -8.04 -17.32
N GLY A 99 6.05 -7.85 -17.78
CA GLY A 99 5.28 -8.90 -18.47
C GLY A 99 4.69 -9.98 -17.56
N ALA A 100 4.78 -9.83 -16.24
CA ALA A 100 4.09 -10.69 -15.29
C ALA A 100 2.63 -10.26 -15.12
N ASP A 101 1.75 -11.23 -14.91
CA ASP A 101 0.37 -10.97 -14.49
C ASP A 101 0.26 -10.80 -12.96
N ALA A 102 -0.93 -10.42 -12.49
CA ALA A 102 -1.18 -10.17 -11.07
C ALA A 102 -0.91 -11.40 -10.18
N GLU A 103 -1.19 -12.61 -10.70
CA GLU A 103 -1.03 -13.86 -9.96
C GLU A 103 0.45 -14.19 -9.78
N ALA A 104 1.24 -14.06 -10.84
CA ALA A 104 2.68 -14.24 -10.81
C ALA A 104 3.38 -13.22 -9.89
N VAL A 105 2.95 -11.96 -9.91
CA VAL A 105 3.46 -10.92 -9.00
C VAL A 105 3.19 -11.30 -7.54
N ALA A 106 1.95 -11.65 -7.22
CA ALA A 106 1.57 -12.02 -5.86
C ALA A 106 2.31 -13.25 -5.36
N ALA A 107 2.35 -14.32 -6.18
CA ALA A 107 3.05 -15.55 -5.85
C ALA A 107 4.53 -15.31 -5.58
N ARG A 108 5.18 -14.45 -6.38
CA ARG A 108 6.59 -14.10 -6.17
C ARG A 108 6.82 -13.29 -4.89
N LEU A 109 5.96 -12.31 -4.59
CA LEU A 109 6.08 -11.55 -3.34
C LEU A 109 5.90 -12.45 -2.11
N LEU A 110 4.97 -13.41 -2.18
CA LEU A 110 4.76 -14.41 -1.12
C LEU A 110 5.98 -15.33 -0.98
N GLU A 111 6.48 -15.89 -2.09
CA GLU A 111 7.69 -16.72 -2.09
C GLU A 111 8.88 -15.99 -1.47
N LEU A 112 9.08 -14.71 -1.83
CA LEU A 112 10.13 -13.88 -1.25
C LEU A 112 9.94 -13.72 0.26
N SER A 113 8.70 -13.49 0.73
CA SER A 113 8.44 -13.33 2.16
C SER A 113 8.77 -14.57 3.00
N GLU A 114 8.77 -15.76 2.37
CA GLU A 114 9.13 -17.02 3.03
C GLU A 114 10.61 -17.38 2.86
N SER A 115 11.16 -17.17 1.66
CA SER A 115 12.50 -17.65 1.28
C SER A 115 13.61 -16.63 1.47
N ASP A 116 13.31 -15.35 1.32
CA ASP A 116 14.23 -14.23 1.46
C ASP A 116 13.50 -13.00 2.04
N PRO A 117 13.13 -13.03 3.34
CA PRO A 117 12.34 -11.99 3.97
C PRO A 117 13.06 -10.63 4.04
N GLN A 118 14.36 -10.56 3.67
CA GLN A 118 15.16 -9.34 3.60
C GLN A 118 15.32 -8.82 2.16
N HIS A 119 14.54 -9.36 1.23
CA HIS A 119 14.58 -8.93 -0.16
C HIS A 119 14.07 -7.49 -0.33
N VAL A 120 14.71 -6.70 -1.18
CA VAL A 120 14.42 -5.26 -1.40
C VAL A 120 12.95 -4.96 -1.68
N LEU A 121 12.25 -5.82 -2.41
CA LEU A 121 10.82 -5.69 -2.70
C LEU A 121 9.91 -5.74 -1.46
N LEU A 122 10.42 -6.22 -0.32
CA LEU A 122 9.70 -6.30 0.95
C LEU A 122 10.09 -5.18 1.91
N GLU A 123 11.03 -4.31 1.53
CA GLU A 123 11.36 -3.09 2.27
C GLU A 123 10.23 -2.07 2.15
N THR A 124 9.83 -1.42 3.25
CA THR A 124 8.77 -0.41 3.22
C THR A 124 9.05 0.78 2.29
N GLU A 125 10.32 1.06 2.04
CA GLU A 125 10.86 2.14 1.21
C GLU A 125 10.83 1.79 -0.28
N SER A 126 10.58 0.53 -0.62
CA SER A 126 10.23 0.15 -1.99
C SER A 126 8.79 0.50 -2.34
N TRP A 127 7.98 0.95 -1.38
CA TRP A 127 6.56 1.22 -1.56
C TRP A 127 6.22 2.68 -1.26
N PHE A 128 5.28 3.25 -2.01
CA PHE A 128 4.81 4.62 -1.88
C PHE A 128 3.35 4.61 -1.46
N ALA A 129 3.05 5.16 -0.27
CA ALA A 129 1.69 5.32 0.19
C ALA A 129 0.92 6.22 -0.80
N LEU A 130 -0.22 5.75 -1.31
CA LEU A 130 -1.12 6.50 -2.18
C LEU A 130 -2.27 7.10 -1.37
N THR A 131 -2.93 6.27 -0.57
CA THR A 131 -4.06 6.69 0.27
C THR A 131 -3.88 6.13 1.66
N VAL A 132 -4.22 6.95 2.67
CA VAL A 132 -4.23 6.55 4.07
C VAL A 132 -5.60 6.85 4.60
N THR A 133 -6.34 5.81 4.99
CA THR A 133 -7.75 5.92 5.36
C THR A 133 -8.09 5.15 6.62
N GLN A 134 -9.15 5.53 7.31
CA GLN A 134 -9.76 4.79 8.40
C GLN A 134 -11.22 4.49 8.07
N ALA A 135 -11.74 3.39 8.60
CA ALA A 135 -13.18 3.13 8.55
C ALA A 135 -13.89 3.96 9.62
N LEU A 136 -14.92 4.69 9.21
CA LEU A 136 -15.81 5.40 10.11
C LEU A 136 -16.99 4.53 10.52
N ASP A 137 -17.48 4.80 11.73
CA ASP A 137 -18.72 4.18 12.18
C ASP A 137 -19.86 4.74 11.34
N LEU A 138 -20.68 3.83 10.83
CA LEU A 138 -21.83 4.23 10.06
C LEU A 138 -22.95 4.68 10.99
N PRO A 139 -23.80 5.62 10.55
CA PRO A 139 -25.07 5.87 11.21
C PRO A 139 -25.85 4.56 11.36
N PRO A 140 -26.64 4.41 12.44
CA PRO A 140 -27.42 3.18 12.69
C PRO A 140 -28.41 2.85 11.55
N ASP A 141 -28.78 3.85 10.75
CA ASP A 141 -29.73 3.74 9.65
C ASP A 141 -29.05 3.42 8.29
N ALA A 142 -27.73 3.30 8.28
CA ALA A 142 -26.99 3.01 7.05
C ALA A 142 -27.26 1.57 6.57
N PRO A 143 -27.29 1.34 5.25
CA PRO A 143 -27.34 -0.01 4.70
C PRO A 143 -26.20 -0.88 5.26
N SER A 144 -26.47 -2.17 5.49
CA SER A 144 -25.46 -3.11 6.03
C SER A 144 -24.23 -3.28 5.14
N GLU A 145 -24.31 -2.90 3.87
CA GLU A 145 -23.20 -2.95 2.91
C GLU A 145 -22.50 -1.58 2.72
N ALA A 146 -23.03 -0.51 3.33
CA ALA A 146 -22.37 0.77 3.27
C ALA A 146 -21.01 0.69 3.99
N SER A 147 -20.03 1.47 3.53
CA SER A 147 -18.82 1.72 4.29
C SER A 147 -18.44 3.18 4.11
N LEU A 148 -18.11 3.84 5.21
CA LEU A 148 -17.62 5.21 5.19
C LEU A 148 -16.14 5.17 5.54
N ARG A 149 -15.33 5.86 4.74
CA ARG A 149 -13.90 5.97 4.96
C ARG A 149 -13.50 7.43 4.90
N GLU A 150 -12.59 7.82 5.77
CA GLU A 150 -11.98 9.15 5.79
C GLU A 150 -10.46 9.03 5.84
N GLY A 151 -9.75 10.09 5.46
CA GLY A 151 -8.30 10.14 5.51
C GLY A 151 -7.72 11.09 4.47
N TYR A 152 -6.51 10.82 4.00
CA TYR A 152 -5.81 11.68 3.05
C TYR A 152 -5.23 10.89 1.89
N ARG A 153 -5.05 11.58 0.76
CA ARG A 153 -4.27 11.09 -0.39
C ARG A 153 -2.88 11.73 -0.34
N THR A 154 -1.87 11.02 -0.81
CA THR A 154 -0.52 11.59 -0.94
C THR A 154 -0.33 12.21 -2.32
N THR A 155 0.72 13.01 -2.49
CA THR A 155 1.14 13.53 -3.80
C THR A 155 1.50 12.41 -4.79
N TRP A 156 1.87 11.23 -4.29
CA TRP A 156 2.20 10.05 -5.11
C TRP A 156 0.97 9.46 -5.81
N ALA A 157 -0.22 9.65 -5.21
CA ALA A 157 -1.48 9.10 -5.74
C ALA A 157 -1.88 9.69 -7.09
N ASP A 158 -1.41 10.90 -7.41
CA ASP A 158 -1.71 11.62 -8.66
C ASP A 158 -0.47 11.73 -9.57
N ALA A 159 0.70 11.32 -9.08
CA ALA A 159 1.92 11.36 -9.86
C ALA A 159 1.88 10.29 -10.98
N PRO A 160 2.04 10.67 -12.25
CA PRO A 160 2.30 9.70 -13.30
C PRO A 160 3.65 9.05 -13.00
N THR A 161 3.62 7.78 -12.63
CA THR A 161 4.77 6.86 -12.55
C THR A 161 6.04 7.50 -11.95
N VAL A 162 6.21 7.37 -10.63
CA VAL A 162 7.37 7.93 -9.91
C VAL A 162 8.61 7.14 -10.33
N SER A 163 9.41 7.76 -11.19
CA SER A 163 10.76 7.27 -11.52
C SER A 163 11.75 8.18 -10.79
N ARG A 164 12.51 7.63 -9.85
CA ARG A 164 13.74 8.28 -9.37
C ARG A 164 14.92 7.87 -10.22
#